data_AF-A0A2T1CL12-F1
#
_entry.id   AF-A0A2T1CL12-F1
#
_cell.length_a   1.000
_cell.length_b   1.000
_cell.length_c   1.000
_cell.angle_alpha   90.00
_cell.angle_beta   90.00
_cell.angle_gamma   90.00
#
_symmetry.space_group_name_H-M   'P 1'
#
loop_
_entity.id
_entity.type
_entity.pdbx_description
1 polymer ?
#
loop_
_entity_poly.entity_id
_entity_poly.type
_entity_poly.pdbx_seq_one_letter_code
_entity_poly.pdbx_strand_id
1 'polypeptide(L)'
;MRSIPSLYQFLRGSLVTLPYLSYLGLVGLGLITLTLAGRSLMATFRRSVPHKRSELDPVTRNGLLLLTGLLLISCIWAEDKGEAFLQLTNFLPFFLFFAVVPAILRPVERLGQVALELVITAIPINLIALGEYILRSELIPRPIRRIPFVDWVRDRPHFGRATVMFNHPNALASYLVMILGLGLGLILYREVCQRFDRSSMPAFGQSPQLTKLLYLGTSSSLIGIFCSGSRNGLIVAVLQMMVFGLCWGRFVQIS
;
A
#
# COMPACT_ATOMS: atom_id res chain seq x y z
N MET A 1 -6.31 -18.48 -21.75
CA MET A 1 -6.66 -18.37 -20.30
C MET A 1 -5.51 -18.69 -19.32
N ARG A 2 -4.31 -19.13 -19.75
CA ARG A 2 -3.17 -19.48 -18.86
C ARG A 2 -2.40 -18.32 -18.20
N SER A 3 -2.78 -17.06 -18.43
CA SER A 3 -1.94 -15.88 -18.13
C SER A 3 -2.32 -15.08 -16.88
N ILE A 4 -3.44 -15.39 -16.23
CA ILE A 4 -3.87 -14.66 -15.02
C ILE A 4 -3.02 -15.03 -13.78
N PRO A 5 -2.66 -16.31 -13.56
CA PRO A 5 -1.81 -16.69 -12.43
C PRO A 5 -0.41 -16.07 -12.48
N SER A 6 0.20 -15.99 -13.67
CA SER A 6 1.53 -15.39 -13.83
C SER A 6 1.52 -13.88 -13.63
N LEU A 7 0.49 -13.18 -14.14
CA LEU A 7 0.32 -11.74 -13.89
C LEU A 7 0.12 -11.44 -12.40
N TYR A 8 -0.58 -12.30 -11.67
CA TYR A 8 -0.75 -12.16 -10.23
C TYR A 8 0.57 -12.30 -9.46
N GLN A 9 1.40 -13.30 -9.78
CA GLN A 9 2.72 -13.45 -9.16
C GLN A 9 3.62 -12.25 -9.46
N PHE A 10 3.57 -11.75 -10.70
CA PHE A 10 4.34 -10.57 -11.09
C PHE A 10 3.86 -9.29 -10.39
N LEU A 11 2.54 -9.14 -10.19
CA LEU A 11 1.95 -8.05 -9.39
C LEU A 11 2.46 -8.08 -7.95
N ARG A 12 2.43 -9.26 -7.32
CA ARG A 12 2.94 -9.46 -5.95
C ARG A 12 4.40 -9.05 -5.82
N GLY A 13 5.26 -9.58 -6.69
CA GLY A 13 6.68 -9.24 -6.71
C GLY A 13 6.92 -7.74 -6.91
N SER A 14 6.19 -7.12 -7.84
CA SER A 14 6.29 -5.67 -8.11
C SER A 14 5.88 -4.82 -6.91
N LEU A 15 4.81 -5.20 -6.20
CA LEU A 15 4.34 -4.48 -5.00
C LEU A 15 5.30 -4.63 -3.80
N VAL A 16 5.84 -5.83 -3.59
CA VAL A 16 6.78 -6.12 -2.51
C VAL A 16 8.13 -5.44 -2.72
N THR A 17 8.59 -5.34 -3.96
CA THR A 17 9.86 -4.69 -4.32
C THR A 17 9.76 -3.17 -4.29
N LEU A 18 8.58 -2.60 -4.51
CA LEU A 18 8.35 -1.15 -4.62
C LEU A 18 8.97 -0.31 -3.50
N PRO A 19 8.83 -0.62 -2.19
CA PRO A 19 9.43 0.18 -1.14
C PRO A 19 10.97 0.09 -1.11
N TYR A 20 11.58 -0.94 -1.69
CA TYR A 20 13.04 -1.15 -1.66
C TYR A 20 13.72 -0.70 -2.96
N LEU A 21 13.08 -0.95 -4.10
CA LEU A 21 13.56 -0.69 -5.44
C LEU A 21 12.40 -0.07 -6.25
N SER A 22 12.07 1.18 -5.93
CA SER A 22 10.90 1.88 -6.45
C SER A 22 10.79 1.85 -7.97
N TYR A 23 11.88 2.13 -8.69
CA TYR A 23 11.88 2.11 -10.16
C TYR A 23 11.59 0.71 -10.73
N LEU A 24 12.15 -0.35 -10.14
CA LEU A 24 11.91 -1.72 -10.59
C LEU A 24 10.46 -2.13 -10.35
N GLY A 25 9.92 -1.83 -9.16
CA GLY A 25 8.53 -2.07 -8.83
C GLY A 25 7.58 -1.31 -9.77
N LEU A 26 7.86 -0.03 -10.03
CA LEU A 26 7.06 0.81 -10.94
C LEU A 26 7.06 0.29 -12.39
N VAL A 27 8.21 -0.15 -12.91
CA VAL A 27 8.27 -0.77 -14.25
C VAL A 27 7.42 -2.03 -14.29
N GLY A 28 7.52 -2.88 -13.27
CA GLY A 28 6.70 -4.09 -13.15
C GLY A 28 5.20 -3.79 -13.14
N LEU A 29 4.76 -2.84 -12.31
CA LEU A 29 3.37 -2.38 -12.26
C LEU A 29 2.91 -1.76 -13.58
N GLY A 30 3.78 -0.98 -14.24
CA GLY A 30 3.50 -0.38 -15.55
C GLY A 30 3.25 -1.44 -16.62
N LEU A 31 4.11 -2.46 -16.70
CA LEU A 31 3.93 -3.58 -17.65
C LEU A 31 2.62 -4.35 -17.38
N ILE A 32 2.28 -4.60 -16.11
CA ILE A 32 1.01 -5.25 -15.75
C ILE A 32 -0.17 -4.38 -16.18
N THR A 33 -0.11 -3.08 -15.90
CA THR A 33 -1.16 -2.13 -16.26
C THR A 33 -1.39 -2.11 -17.76
N LEU A 34 -0.31 -1.99 -18.55
CA LEU A 34 -0.37 -1.95 -20.01
C LEU A 34 -0.89 -3.28 -20.59
N THR A 35 -0.46 -4.43 -20.06
CA THR A 35 -0.93 -5.73 -20.54
C THR A 35 -2.42 -5.97 -20.23
N LEU A 36 -2.90 -5.56 -19.06
CA LEU A 36 -4.31 -5.65 -18.69
C LEU A 36 -5.18 -4.66 -19.47
N ALA A 37 -4.75 -3.39 -19.56
CA ALA A 37 -5.45 -2.36 -20.32
C ALA A 37 -5.53 -2.72 -21.80
N GLY A 38 -4.42 -3.18 -22.40
CA GLY A 38 -4.38 -3.65 -23.78
C GLY A 38 -5.33 -4.82 -24.03
N ARG A 39 -5.43 -5.77 -23.09
CA ARG A 39 -6.40 -6.86 -23.15
C ARG A 39 -7.84 -6.38 -23.10
N SER A 40 -8.14 -5.45 -22.20
CA SER A 40 -9.47 -4.84 -22.09
C SER A 40 -9.85 -4.13 -23.39
N LEU A 41 -8.91 -3.37 -23.97
CA LEU A 41 -9.12 -2.64 -25.22
C LEU A 41 -9.35 -3.60 -26.40
N MET A 42 -8.51 -4.63 -26.54
CA MET A 42 -8.67 -5.65 -27.59
C MET A 42 -9.99 -6.41 -27.48
N ALA A 43 -10.47 -6.67 -26.26
CA ALA A 43 -11.77 -7.30 -26.03
C ALA A 43 -12.94 -6.41 -26.50
N THR A 44 -12.83 -5.08 -26.33
CA THR A 44 -13.81 -4.11 -26.82
C THR A 44 -13.82 -4.02 -28.35
N PHE A 45 -12.64 -4.04 -28.99
CA PHE A 45 -12.54 -3.98 -30.45
C PHE A 45 -13.00 -5.26 -31.16
N ARG A 46 -12.83 -6.43 -30.53
CA ARG A 46 -13.37 -7.71 -31.03
C ARG A 46 -14.85 -7.83 -30.63
N ARG A 47 -15.72 -7.13 -31.36
CA ARG A 47 -17.19 -6.92 -31.22
C ARG A 47 -18.13 -8.14 -30.96
N SER A 48 -17.72 -9.23 -30.31
CA SER A 48 -18.58 -10.43 -30.13
C SER A 48 -18.70 -10.94 -28.70
N VAL A 49 -18.30 -10.18 -27.68
CA VAL A 49 -18.55 -10.59 -26.29
C VAL A 49 -19.57 -9.65 -25.66
N PRO A 50 -20.79 -10.13 -25.31
CA PRO A 50 -21.79 -9.30 -24.67
C PRO A 50 -21.28 -8.87 -23.30
N HIS A 51 -21.09 -7.55 -23.15
CA HIS A 51 -21.08 -6.78 -21.90
C HIS A 51 -20.63 -7.58 -20.66
N LYS A 52 -19.37 -8.06 -20.66
CA LYS A 52 -18.77 -8.51 -19.41
C LYS A 52 -18.61 -7.26 -18.56
N ARG A 53 -19.54 -7.06 -17.63
CA ARG A 53 -19.66 -5.90 -16.74
C ARG A 53 -18.29 -5.45 -16.28
N SER A 54 -18.04 -4.15 -16.41
CA SER A 54 -16.85 -3.48 -15.87
C SER A 54 -16.53 -4.06 -14.49
N GLU A 55 -15.30 -4.51 -14.31
CA GLU A 55 -14.87 -5.20 -13.09
C GLU A 55 -14.76 -4.23 -11.89
N LEU A 56 -14.92 -2.94 -12.14
CA LEU A 56 -15.06 -1.90 -11.13
C LEU A 56 -16.52 -1.64 -10.78
N ASP A 57 -16.73 -1.36 -9.50
CA ASP A 57 -17.98 -0.77 -9.03
C ASP A 57 -18.29 0.54 -9.81
N PRO A 58 -19.54 0.76 -10.24
CA PRO A 58 -19.93 1.95 -10.99
C PRO A 58 -19.52 3.25 -10.32
N VAL A 59 -19.53 3.33 -8.98
CA VAL A 59 -19.13 4.55 -8.26
C VAL A 59 -17.65 4.83 -8.47
N THR A 60 -16.78 3.85 -8.26
CA THR A 60 -15.33 4.00 -8.45
C THR A 60 -14.99 4.32 -9.91
N ARG A 61 -15.64 3.63 -10.86
CA ARG A 61 -15.43 3.88 -12.29
C ARG A 61 -15.80 5.31 -12.67
N ASN A 62 -16.99 5.76 -12.28
CA ASN A 62 -17.47 7.10 -12.61
C ASN A 62 -16.65 8.17 -11.88
N GLY A 63 -16.21 7.90 -10.65
CA GLY A 63 -15.31 8.78 -9.89
C GLY A 63 -13.96 8.96 -10.60
N LEU A 64 -13.32 7.86 -11.04
CA LEU A 64 -12.07 7.94 -11.80
C LEU A 64 -12.25 8.67 -13.14
N LEU A 65 -13.35 8.44 -13.85
CA LEU A 65 -13.66 9.15 -15.09
C LEU A 65 -13.88 10.64 -14.86
N LEU A 66 -14.64 11.01 -13.82
CA LEU A 66 -14.88 12.40 -13.45
C LEU A 66 -13.58 13.10 -13.07
N LEU A 67 -12.76 12.49 -12.21
CA LEU A 67 -11.46 13.04 -11.82
C LEU A 67 -10.54 13.20 -13.03
N THR A 68 -10.49 12.21 -13.91
CA THR A 68 -9.70 12.28 -15.16
C THR A 68 -10.18 13.45 -16.04
N GLY A 69 -11.48 13.60 -16.21
CA GLY A 69 -12.06 14.70 -16.98
C GLY A 69 -11.78 16.07 -16.37
N LEU A 70 -11.93 16.21 -15.05
CA LEU A 70 -11.63 17.45 -14.33
C LEU A 70 -10.15 17.83 -14.41
N LEU A 71 -9.23 16.85 -14.31
CA LEU A 71 -7.81 17.11 -14.49
C LEU A 71 -7.48 17.55 -15.92
N LEU A 72 -8.05 16.90 -16.94
CA LEU A 72 -7.86 17.31 -18.34
C LEU A 72 -8.36 18.72 -18.60
N ILE A 73 -9.54 19.05 -18.09
CA ILE A 73 -10.09 20.42 -18.07
C ILE A 73 -9.06 21.36 -17.41
N SER A 74 -8.62 21.06 -16.19
CA SER A 74 -7.63 21.89 -15.48
C SER A 74 -6.34 22.11 -16.28
N CYS A 75 -5.84 21.11 -17.01
CA CYS A 75 -4.66 21.26 -17.87
C CYS A 75 -4.89 22.18 -19.07
N ILE A 76 -6.11 22.19 -19.64
CA ILE A 76 -6.46 23.05 -20.78
C ILE A 76 -6.48 24.54 -20.38
N TRP A 77 -6.93 24.83 -19.16
CA TRP A 77 -7.01 26.18 -18.60
C TRP A 77 -5.80 26.59 -17.75
N ALA A 78 -4.77 25.75 -17.64
CA ALA A 78 -3.55 26.08 -16.93
C ALA A 78 -2.76 27.20 -17.64
N GLU A 79 -2.10 28.05 -16.85
CA GLU A 79 -1.23 29.12 -17.34
C GLU A 79 -0.03 28.55 -18.12
N ASP A 80 0.65 27.55 -17.55
CA ASP A 80 1.61 26.70 -18.26
C ASP A 80 0.98 25.34 -18.58
N LYS A 81 0.42 25.24 -19.79
CA LYS A 81 -0.18 24.00 -20.28
C LYS A 81 0.84 22.88 -20.40
N GLY A 82 2.07 23.21 -20.80
CA GLY A 82 3.14 22.23 -21.00
C GLY A 82 3.47 21.53 -19.69
N GLU A 83 3.71 22.31 -18.64
CA GLU A 83 3.97 21.79 -17.30
C GLU A 83 2.76 21.03 -16.75
N ALA A 84 1.54 21.54 -16.94
CA ALA A 84 0.32 20.88 -16.47
C ALA A 84 0.10 19.49 -17.10
N PHE A 85 0.30 19.35 -18.42
CA PHE A 85 0.22 18.04 -19.07
C PHE A 85 1.35 17.10 -18.64
N LEU A 86 2.53 17.63 -18.36
CA LEU A 86 3.66 16.85 -17.86
C LEU A 86 3.35 16.31 -16.44
N GLN A 87 2.75 17.13 -15.57
CA GLN A 87 2.26 16.69 -14.26
C GLN A 87 1.17 15.63 -14.37
N LEU A 88 0.30 15.70 -15.40
CA LEU A 88 -0.76 14.72 -15.63
C LEU A 88 -0.22 13.29 -15.84
N THR A 89 0.98 13.16 -16.41
CA THR A 89 1.66 11.85 -16.56
C THR A 89 2.02 11.20 -15.22
N ASN A 90 2.05 11.95 -14.12
CA ASN A 90 2.25 11.43 -12.77
C ASN A 90 0.95 10.92 -12.12
N PHE A 91 -0.22 11.11 -12.74
CA PHE A 91 -1.52 10.70 -12.16
C PHE A 91 -2.25 9.66 -13.02
N LEU A 92 -2.36 9.90 -14.32
CA LEU A 92 -3.08 9.05 -15.27
C LEU A 92 -2.66 7.57 -15.22
N PRO A 93 -1.35 7.22 -15.19
CA PRO A 93 -0.94 5.82 -15.11
C PRO A 93 -1.46 5.12 -13.85
N PHE A 94 -1.53 5.82 -12.73
CA PHE A 94 -2.07 5.27 -11.49
C PHE A 94 -3.59 5.10 -11.54
N PHE A 95 -4.32 6.03 -12.14
CA PHE A 95 -5.77 5.86 -12.36
C PHE A 95 -6.06 4.65 -13.24
N LEU A 96 -5.28 4.48 -14.31
CA LEU A 96 -5.39 3.30 -15.16
C LEU A 96 -5.05 2.02 -14.39
N PHE A 97 -3.98 2.02 -13.59
CA PHE A 97 -3.63 0.90 -12.72
C PHE A 97 -4.79 0.54 -11.78
N PHE A 98 -5.37 1.50 -11.05
CA PHE A 98 -6.53 1.25 -10.18
C PHE A 98 -7.77 0.78 -10.94
N ALA A 99 -7.93 1.17 -12.21
CA ALA A 99 -9.01 0.73 -13.07
C ALA A 99 -8.85 -0.71 -13.60
N VAL A 100 -7.65 -1.29 -13.57
CA VAL A 100 -7.42 -2.65 -14.13
C VAL A 100 -7.01 -3.68 -13.08
N VAL A 101 -6.40 -3.25 -11.97
CA VAL A 101 -5.95 -4.15 -10.89
C VAL A 101 -7.07 -5.00 -10.27
N PRO A 102 -8.33 -4.52 -10.14
CA PRO A 102 -9.42 -5.36 -9.66
C PRO A 102 -9.60 -6.65 -10.47
N ALA A 103 -9.24 -6.67 -11.76
CA ALA A 103 -9.23 -7.88 -12.58
C ALA A 103 -8.42 -9.03 -11.97
N ILE A 104 -7.34 -8.70 -11.27
CA ILE A 104 -6.43 -9.65 -10.66
C ILE A 104 -6.79 -9.88 -9.18
N LEU A 105 -7.12 -8.79 -8.46
CA LEU A 105 -7.29 -8.78 -6.99
C LEU A 105 -8.72 -8.99 -6.50
N ARG A 106 -9.70 -9.22 -7.39
CA ARG A 106 -11.10 -9.47 -7.01
C ARG A 106 -11.30 -10.58 -5.95
N PRO A 107 -10.57 -11.72 -6.00
CA PRO A 107 -10.70 -12.73 -4.95
C PRO A 107 -10.11 -12.23 -3.64
N VAL A 108 -10.88 -12.32 -2.55
CA VAL A 108 -10.49 -11.86 -1.21
C VAL A 108 -9.21 -12.57 -0.75
N GLU A 109 -9.01 -13.83 -1.13
CA GLU A 109 -7.81 -14.60 -0.80
C GLU A 109 -6.57 -14.01 -1.45
N ARG A 110 -6.68 -13.53 -2.70
CA ARG A 110 -5.56 -12.91 -3.42
C ARG A 110 -5.20 -11.56 -2.84
N LEU A 111 -6.22 -10.76 -2.51
CA LEU A 111 -6.03 -9.50 -1.81
C LEU A 111 -5.39 -9.73 -0.45
N GLY A 112 -5.85 -10.74 0.29
CA GLY A 112 -5.32 -11.09 1.60
C GLY A 112 -3.86 -11.53 1.56
N GLN A 113 -3.47 -12.31 0.55
CA GLN A 113 -2.07 -12.69 0.32
C GLN A 113 -1.18 -11.48 0.02
N VAL A 114 -1.61 -10.58 -0.89
CA VAL A 114 -0.86 -9.35 -1.20
C VAL A 114 -0.72 -8.47 0.05
N ALA A 115 -1.81 -8.29 0.78
CA ALA A 115 -1.81 -7.51 2.02
C ALA A 115 -0.86 -8.11 3.07
N LEU A 116 -0.83 -9.45 3.22
CA LEU A 116 0.07 -10.12 4.14
C LEU A 116 1.53 -9.90 3.76
N GLU A 117 1.86 -10.06 2.47
CA GLU A 117 3.22 -9.83 1.97
C GLU A 117 3.66 -8.39 2.21
N LEU A 118 2.79 -7.42 1.94
CA LEU A 118 3.05 -6.01 2.23
C LEU A 118 3.31 -5.78 3.73
N VAL A 119 2.52 -6.40 4.62
CA VAL A 119 2.72 -6.28 6.07
C VAL A 119 4.04 -6.92 6.52
N ILE A 120 4.37 -8.12 6.02
CA ILE A 120 5.63 -8.81 6.36
C ILE A 120 6.82 -8.00 5.85
N THR A 121 6.74 -7.50 4.62
CA THR A 121 7.81 -6.71 3.99
C THR A 121 7.97 -5.32 4.59
N ALA A 122 7.01 -4.85 5.40
CA ALA A 122 7.17 -3.63 6.19
C ALA A 122 8.00 -3.85 7.47
N ILE A 123 8.16 -5.09 7.96
CA ILE A 123 8.95 -5.37 9.18
C ILE A 123 10.38 -4.82 9.10
N PRO A 124 11.18 -5.08 8.05
CA PRO A 124 12.52 -4.53 7.93
C PRO A 124 12.50 -3.00 7.89
N ILE A 125 11.54 -2.41 7.19
CA ILE A 125 11.38 -0.95 7.08
C ILE A 125 11.15 -0.35 8.49
N ASN A 126 10.26 -0.96 9.28
CA ASN A 126 9.98 -0.52 10.65
C ASN A 126 11.20 -0.67 11.58
N LEU A 127 11.96 -1.76 11.45
CA LEU A 127 13.19 -1.97 12.22
C LEU A 127 14.26 -0.93 11.89
N ILE A 128 14.49 -0.65 10.60
CA ILE A 128 15.42 0.38 10.18
C ILE A 128 14.91 1.76 10.62
N ALA A 129 13.59 2.02 10.57
CA ALA A 129 13.02 3.30 10.98
C ALA A 129 13.20 3.55 12.48
N LEU A 130 13.05 2.50 13.30
CA LEU A 130 13.38 2.54 14.72
C LEU A 130 14.88 2.81 14.94
N GLY A 131 15.75 2.14 14.16
CA GLY A 131 17.19 2.38 14.18
C GLY A 131 17.55 3.83 13.86
N GLU A 132 17.02 4.39 12.77
CA GLU A 132 17.22 5.80 12.40
C GLU A 132 16.72 6.74 13.49
N TYR A 133 15.54 6.48 14.05
CA TYR A 133 14.96 7.31 15.10
C TYR A 133 15.84 7.33 16.36
N ILE A 134 16.32 6.17 16.79
CA ILE A 134 17.24 6.06 17.93
C ILE A 134 18.55 6.80 17.61
N LEU A 135 19.17 6.54 16.46
CA LEU A 135 20.44 7.15 16.02
C LEU A 135 20.38 8.68 15.91
N ARG A 136 19.21 9.21 15.54
CA ARG A 136 18.97 10.65 15.45
C ARG A 136 18.59 11.28 16.78
N SER A 137 18.23 10.50 17.79
CA SER A 137 17.85 11.00 19.10
C SER A 137 19.00 11.77 19.77
N GLU A 138 18.65 12.83 20.51
CA GLU A 138 19.59 13.61 21.31
C GLU A 138 20.08 12.86 22.56
N LEU A 139 19.38 11.78 22.92
CA LEU A 139 19.67 10.94 24.08
C LEU A 139 20.92 10.05 23.90
N ILE A 140 21.49 9.97 22.70
CA ILE A 140 22.68 9.14 22.44
C ILE A 140 23.94 9.74 23.12
N PRO A 141 24.77 8.92 23.78
CA PRO A 141 26.06 9.36 24.34
C PRO A 141 26.97 10.02 23.29
N ARG A 142 27.64 11.13 23.67
CA ARG A 142 28.60 11.85 22.81
C ARG A 142 29.63 10.98 22.07
N PRO A 143 30.22 9.91 22.64
CA PRO A 143 31.19 9.08 21.91
C PRO A 143 30.55 8.32 20.72
N ILE A 144 29.30 7.90 20.83
CA ILE A 144 28.58 7.17 19.76
C ILE A 144 28.21 8.13 18.62
N ARG A 145 27.96 9.42 18.93
CA ARG A 145 27.66 10.44 17.91
C ARG A 145 28.82 10.69 16.95
N ARG A 146 30.06 10.45 17.38
CA ARG A 146 31.28 10.69 16.58
C ARG A 146 31.61 9.54 15.62
N ILE A 147 30.83 8.46 15.63
CA ILE A 147 31.00 7.35 14.68
C ILE A 147 30.58 7.86 13.29
N PRO A 148 31.42 7.74 12.24
CA PRO A 148 31.15 8.32 10.92
C PRO A 148 29.78 7.92 10.33
N PHE A 149 29.36 6.68 10.56
CA PHE A 149 28.04 6.20 10.15
C PHE A 149 26.89 6.91 10.88
N VAL A 150 27.02 7.13 12.18
CA VAL A 150 25.99 7.80 13.00
C VAL A 150 25.91 9.27 12.64
N ASP A 151 27.05 9.91 12.40
CA ASP A 151 27.13 11.31 11.97
C ASP A 151 26.44 11.51 10.61
N TRP A 152 26.72 10.64 9.64
CA TRP A 152 26.05 10.64 8.33
C TRP A 152 24.52 10.45 8.41
N VAL A 153 24.03 9.60 9.34
CA VAL A 153 22.58 9.43 9.56
C VAL A 153 21.96 10.70 10.16
N ARG A 154 22.71 11.44 11.00
CA ARG A 154 22.24 12.67 11.68
C ARG A 154 22.27 13.90 10.77
N ASP A 155 23.18 13.96 9.81
CA ASP A 155 23.33 15.07 8.85
C ASP A 155 22.20 15.14 7.80
N ARG A 156 21.33 14.12 7.74
CA ARG A 156 20.21 14.12 6.80
C ARG A 156 19.14 15.16 7.18
N PRO A 157 18.45 15.75 6.19
CA PRO A 157 17.35 16.66 6.43
C PRO A 157 16.26 15.98 7.28
N HIS A 158 15.56 16.80 8.08
CA HIS A 158 14.54 16.41 9.06
C HIS A 158 15.13 15.90 10.41
N PHE A 159 15.47 16.86 11.27
CA PHE A 159 15.92 16.63 12.65
C PHE A 159 15.02 15.63 13.40
N GLY A 160 15.59 14.52 13.85
CA GLY A 160 14.94 13.56 14.75
C GLY A 160 13.84 12.68 14.13
N ARG A 161 13.65 12.68 12.80
CA ARG A 161 12.57 11.93 12.13
C ARG A 161 13.13 10.86 11.19
N ALA A 162 12.55 9.68 11.21
CA ALA A 162 12.93 8.59 10.30
C ALA A 162 12.45 8.87 8.86
N THR A 163 13.32 8.59 7.89
CA THR A 163 13.08 8.77 6.45
C THR A 163 13.55 7.53 5.67
N VAL A 164 13.48 6.36 6.30
CA VAL A 164 13.94 5.09 5.74
C VAL A 164 13.25 4.78 4.43
N MET A 165 14.00 4.50 3.37
CA MET A 165 13.52 4.17 2.02
C MET A 165 12.65 5.24 1.33
N PHE A 166 12.16 6.22 2.07
CA PHE A 166 11.31 7.31 1.60
C PHE A 166 12.00 8.64 1.90
N ASN A 167 12.25 9.44 0.86
CA ASN A 167 12.93 10.73 0.98
C ASN A 167 12.21 11.78 1.85
N HIS A 168 11.04 11.45 2.42
CA HIS A 168 10.24 12.36 3.22
C HIS A 168 9.50 11.61 4.35
N PRO A 169 9.49 12.14 5.59
CA PRO A 169 8.87 11.45 6.73
C PRO A 169 7.36 11.26 6.57
N ASN A 170 6.68 12.19 5.90
CA ASN A 170 5.25 12.04 5.64
C ASN A 170 4.95 10.93 4.63
N ALA A 171 5.85 10.66 3.67
CA ALA A 171 5.66 9.58 2.71
C ALA A 171 5.82 8.21 3.41
N LEU A 172 6.83 8.08 4.28
CA LEU A 172 6.99 6.91 5.15
C LEU A 172 5.73 6.69 6.01
N ALA A 173 5.24 7.75 6.66
CA ALA A 173 4.06 7.66 7.50
C ALA A 173 2.80 7.22 6.74
N SER A 174 2.54 7.81 5.56
CA SER A 174 1.41 7.44 4.71
C SER A 174 1.48 5.98 4.25
N TYR A 175 2.68 5.52 3.88
CA TYR A 175 2.91 4.11 3.54
C TYR A 175 2.60 3.21 4.73
N LEU A 176 3.16 3.49 5.91
CA LEU A 176 2.97 2.65 7.10
C LEU A 176 1.53 2.66 7.62
N VAL A 177 0.80 3.77 7.48
CA VAL A 177 -0.64 3.86 7.78
C VAL A 177 -1.45 2.96 6.84
N MET A 178 -1.08 2.89 5.56
CA MET A 178 -1.71 1.95 4.62
C MET A 178 -1.41 0.50 5.04
N ILE A 179 -0.17 0.18 5.41
CA ILE A 179 0.21 -1.15 5.92
C ILE A 179 -0.54 -1.49 7.22
N LEU A 180 -0.67 -0.55 8.15
CA LEU A 180 -1.42 -0.72 9.40
C LEU A 180 -2.88 -1.08 9.11
N GLY A 181 -3.54 -0.32 8.22
CA GLY A 181 -4.92 -0.61 7.82
C GLY A 181 -5.09 -2.00 7.20
N LEU A 182 -4.16 -2.41 6.33
CA LEU A 182 -4.15 -3.76 5.75
C LEU A 182 -3.96 -4.84 6.82
N GLY A 183 -3.01 -4.65 7.74
CA GLY A 183 -2.75 -5.59 8.84
C GLY A 183 -3.94 -5.76 9.78
N LEU A 184 -4.56 -4.65 10.20
CA LEU A 184 -5.78 -4.66 11.01
C LEU A 184 -6.93 -5.36 10.28
N GLY A 185 -7.15 -5.05 9.00
CA GLY A 185 -8.17 -5.71 8.19
C GLY A 185 -7.98 -7.22 8.08
N LEU A 186 -6.73 -7.67 7.89
CA LEU A 186 -6.39 -9.10 7.84
C LEU A 186 -6.61 -9.81 9.18
N ILE A 187 -6.27 -9.15 10.30
CA ILE A 187 -6.51 -9.69 11.64
C ILE A 187 -8.02 -9.87 11.84
N LEU A 188 -8.84 -8.84 11.54
CA LEU A 188 -10.29 -8.95 11.63
C LEU A 188 -10.83 -10.08 10.74
N TYR A 189 -10.39 -10.14 9.48
CA TYR A 189 -10.82 -11.17 8.53
C TYR A 189 -10.52 -12.59 9.03
N ARG A 190 -9.30 -12.81 9.56
CA ARG A 190 -8.90 -14.09 10.15
C ARG A 190 -9.82 -14.50 11.30
N GLU A 191 -10.09 -13.57 12.22
CA GLU A 191 -10.91 -13.84 13.41
C GLU A 191 -12.37 -14.13 13.03
N VAL A 192 -12.90 -13.41 12.03
CA VAL A 192 -14.23 -13.68 11.46
C VAL A 192 -14.31 -15.09 10.89
N CYS A 193 -13.37 -15.48 10.02
CA CYS A 193 -13.33 -16.83 9.46
C CYS A 193 -13.15 -17.89 10.55
N GLN A 194 -12.29 -17.65 11.55
CA GLN A 194 -12.03 -18.62 12.62
C GLN A 194 -13.30 -18.94 13.44
N ARG A 195 -14.18 -17.96 13.63
CA ARG A 195 -15.43 -18.12 14.40
C ARG A 195 -16.59 -18.66 13.57
N PHE A 196 -16.85 -18.07 12.40
CA PHE A 196 -18.08 -18.33 11.65
C PHE A 196 -17.91 -19.38 10.54
N ASP A 197 -16.73 -19.47 9.94
CA ASP A 197 -16.49 -20.39 8.83
C ASP A 197 -15.01 -20.76 8.71
N ARG A 198 -14.62 -21.79 9.49
CA ARG A 198 -13.25 -22.33 9.45
C ARG A 198 -12.88 -22.91 8.08
N SER A 199 -13.85 -23.31 7.27
CA SER A 199 -13.58 -23.89 5.95
C SER A 199 -13.09 -22.82 4.96
N SER A 200 -13.54 -21.57 5.14
CA SER A 200 -13.09 -20.40 4.37
C SER A 200 -11.83 -19.73 4.96
N MET A 201 -11.15 -20.36 5.92
CA MET A 201 -9.98 -19.77 6.57
C MET A 201 -8.84 -19.60 5.55
N PRO A 202 -8.30 -18.38 5.40
CA PRO A 202 -7.23 -18.14 4.44
C PRO A 202 -5.96 -18.91 4.83
N ALA A 203 -5.16 -19.28 3.84
CA ALA A 203 -3.94 -20.08 4.04
C ALA A 203 -2.99 -19.51 5.11
N PHE A 204 -2.92 -18.18 5.24
CA PHE A 204 -2.09 -17.53 6.28
C PHE A 204 -2.67 -17.67 7.69
N GLY A 205 -3.99 -17.79 7.82
CA GLY A 205 -4.67 -17.98 9.10
C GLY A 205 -4.47 -19.38 9.67
N GLN A 206 -4.21 -20.36 8.82
CA GLN A 206 -3.93 -21.75 9.21
C GLN A 206 -2.50 -21.92 9.75
N SER A 207 -1.55 -21.08 9.30
CA SER A 207 -0.16 -21.14 9.77
C SER A 207 0.04 -20.27 11.02
N PRO A 208 0.46 -20.86 12.16
CA PRO A 208 0.72 -20.09 13.37
C PRO A 208 1.92 -19.13 13.19
N GLN A 209 2.88 -19.47 12.34
CA GLN A 209 4.06 -18.61 12.07
C GLN A 209 3.66 -17.36 11.28
N LEU A 210 2.87 -17.53 10.20
CA LEU A 210 2.40 -16.39 9.41
C LEU A 210 1.48 -15.48 10.23
N THR A 211 0.66 -16.06 11.11
CA THR A 211 -0.17 -15.32 12.05
C THR A 211 0.70 -14.48 13.01
N LYS A 212 1.77 -15.06 13.58
CA LYS A 212 2.72 -14.29 14.42
C LYS A 212 3.38 -13.15 13.65
N LEU A 213 3.80 -13.39 12.40
CA LEU A 213 4.39 -12.37 11.55
C LEU A 213 3.39 -11.26 11.20
N LEU A 214 2.12 -11.58 11.01
CA LEU A 214 1.06 -10.59 10.79
C LEU A 214 0.91 -9.65 12.00
N TYR A 215 0.82 -10.21 13.22
CA TYR A 215 0.75 -9.39 14.43
C TYR A 215 2.03 -8.56 14.63
N LEU A 216 3.20 -9.16 14.41
CA LEU A 216 4.49 -8.46 14.50
C LEU A 216 4.57 -7.31 13.48
N GLY A 217 4.24 -7.58 12.21
CA GLY A 217 4.26 -6.56 11.15
C GLY A 217 3.29 -5.42 11.45
N THR A 218 2.05 -5.74 11.81
CA THR A 218 1.02 -4.75 12.13
C THR A 218 1.41 -3.90 13.33
N SER A 219 1.88 -4.52 14.41
CA SER A 219 2.33 -3.79 15.61
C SER A 219 3.58 -2.96 15.36
N SER A 220 4.55 -3.48 14.59
CA SER A 220 5.75 -2.74 14.20
C SER A 220 5.45 -1.49 13.36
N SER A 221 4.36 -1.47 12.59
CA SER A 221 3.95 -0.29 11.83
C SER A 221 3.57 0.88 12.73
N LEU A 222 3.03 0.64 13.93
CA LEU A 222 2.77 1.71 14.91
C LEU A 222 4.08 2.37 15.35
N ILE A 223 5.11 1.55 15.60
CA ILE A 223 6.45 2.02 15.96
C ILE A 223 7.02 2.85 14.81
N GLY A 224 6.97 2.34 13.57
CA GLY A 224 7.47 3.08 12.41
C GLY A 224 6.73 4.40 12.15
N ILE A 225 5.39 4.43 12.33
CA ILE A 225 4.60 5.66 12.21
C ILE A 225 5.04 6.67 13.28
N PHE A 226 5.24 6.23 14.53
CA PHE A 226 5.77 7.09 15.58
C PHE A 226 7.17 7.62 15.24
N CYS A 227 8.07 6.75 14.80
CA CYS A 227 9.44 7.10 14.38
C CYS A 227 9.48 8.11 13.21
N SER A 228 8.46 8.11 12.33
CA SER A 228 8.35 9.10 11.26
C SER A 228 8.10 10.53 11.77
N GLY A 229 7.60 10.69 13.00
CA GLY A 229 7.22 11.97 13.59
C GLY A 229 6.11 12.73 12.83
N SER A 230 5.36 12.06 11.94
CA SER A 230 4.29 12.68 11.15
C SER A 230 2.99 12.80 11.96
N ARG A 231 2.58 14.04 12.26
CA ARG A 231 1.30 14.33 12.93
C ARG A 231 0.11 13.76 12.14
N ASN A 232 0.11 13.96 10.82
CA ASN A 232 -0.96 13.45 9.95
C ASN A 232 -1.00 11.92 9.99
N GLY A 233 0.15 11.26 9.91
CA GLY A 233 0.23 9.80 9.99
C GLY A 233 -0.30 9.26 11.32
N LEU A 234 0.08 9.89 12.44
CA LEU A 234 -0.40 9.52 13.78
C LEU A 234 -1.91 9.69 13.91
N ILE A 235 -2.47 10.82 13.44
CA ILE A 235 -3.93 11.05 13.46
C ILE A 235 -4.66 9.96 12.69
N VAL A 236 -4.20 9.64 11.47
CA VAL A 236 -4.86 8.60 10.66
C VAL A 236 -4.71 7.22 11.28
N ALA A 237 -3.55 6.90 11.89
CA ALA A 237 -3.37 5.64 12.61
C ALA A 237 -4.34 5.50 13.80
N VAL A 238 -4.52 6.56 14.60
CA VAL A 238 -5.49 6.57 15.69
C VAL A 238 -6.91 6.37 15.16
N LEU A 239 -7.29 7.07 14.10
CA LEU A 239 -8.61 6.91 13.46
C LEU A 239 -8.82 5.48 12.94
N GLN A 240 -7.81 4.86 12.31
CA GLN A 240 -7.88 3.46 11.86
C GLN A 240 -8.07 2.49 13.03
N MET A 241 -7.34 2.71 14.14
CA MET A 241 -7.49 1.90 15.35
C MET A 241 -8.89 2.06 15.97
N MET A 242 -9.45 3.27 15.98
CA MET A 242 -10.83 3.52 16.43
C MET A 242 -11.84 2.78 15.55
N VAL A 243 -11.73 2.90 14.23
CA VAL A 243 -12.61 2.19 13.28
C VAL A 243 -12.48 0.68 13.45
N PHE A 244 -11.26 0.16 13.57
CA PHE A 244 -11.02 -1.25 13.85
C PHE A 244 -11.67 -1.69 15.17
N GLY A 245 -11.53 -0.91 16.24
CA GLY A 245 -12.16 -1.18 17.53
C GLY A 245 -13.69 -1.20 17.46
N LEU A 246 -14.30 -0.29 16.69
CA LEU A 246 -15.75 -0.29 16.45
C LEU A 246 -16.21 -1.52 15.67
N CYS A 247 -15.49 -1.88 14.60
CA CYS A 247 -15.76 -3.09 13.83
C CYS A 247 -15.62 -4.36 14.69
N TRP A 248 -14.56 -4.42 15.51
CA TRP A 248 -14.32 -5.51 16.44
C TRP A 248 -15.41 -5.62 17.52
N GLY A 249 -15.81 -4.49 18.11
CA GLY A 249 -16.88 -4.46 19.11
C GLY A 249 -18.20 -4.98 18.56
N ARG A 250 -18.59 -4.54 17.35
CA ARG A 250 -19.77 -5.07 16.66
C ARG A 250 -19.65 -6.56 16.35
N PHE A 251 -18.48 -7.00 15.88
CA PHE A 251 -18.20 -8.41 15.62
C PHE A 251 -18.38 -9.28 16.88
N VAL A 252 -17.88 -8.81 18.02
CA VAL A 252 -18.02 -9.52 19.31
C VAL A 252 -19.46 -9.56 19.79
N GLN A 253 -20.26 -8.50 19.59
CA GLN A 253 -21.68 -8.47 19.99
C GLN A 253 -22.61 -9.39 19.18
N ILE A 254 -22.24 -9.67 17.92
CA ILE A 254 -23.02 -10.55 17.02
C ILE A 254 -22.62 -12.03 17.23
N SER A 255 -21.48 -12.29 17.90
CA SER A 255 -20.98 -13.61 18.26
C SER A 255 -21.71 -14.17 19.48
#